data_AF-A0A964D2D2-F1
#
_entry.id   AF-A0A964D2D2-F1
#
_cell.length_a   1.000
_cell.length_b   1.000
_cell.length_c   1.000
_cell.angle_alpha   90.00
_cell.angle_beta   90.00
_cell.angle_gamma   90.00
#
_symmetry.space_group_name_H-M   'P 1'
#
loop_
_entity.id
_entity.type
_entity.pdbx_description
1 polymer ?
#
loop_
_entity_poly.entity_id
_entity_poly.type
_entity_poly.pdbx_seq_one_letter_code
_entity_poly.pdbx_strand_id
1 'polypeptide(L)'
;MNNKFVTHKINNLSSLFLATLIFIPLNTLSARAEKLRCFVDICIDPSSVKLSKSNFPGAPSYPVRTLLGTQQFSNEKMRVQMEVNCKQREFRTVRVSQDGENWSNFDPRWTLVDRNSSLSRMVDYTCQLTVDS
;
A
#
# COMPACT_ATOMS: atom_id res chain seq x y z
N MET A 1 12.99 79.61 32.11
CA MET A 1 13.73 79.00 33.23
C MET A 1 13.55 77.49 33.18
N ASN A 2 14.65 76.76 33.37
CA ASN A 2 14.81 75.32 33.57
C ASN A 2 14.71 74.36 32.37
N ASN A 3 15.84 74.25 31.67
CA ASN A 3 16.34 72.97 31.15
C ASN A 3 16.62 72.00 32.32
N LYS A 4 16.25 70.73 32.17
CA LYS A 4 17.00 69.62 32.78
C LYS A 4 16.94 68.40 31.87
N PHE A 5 18.10 68.13 31.27
CA PHE A 5 18.46 66.86 30.63
C PHE A 5 18.39 65.71 31.64
N VAL A 6 17.87 64.57 31.21
CA VAL A 6 18.25 63.25 31.74
C VAL A 6 18.54 62.34 30.56
N THR A 7 19.80 61.93 30.44
CA THR A 7 20.31 60.91 29.53
C THR A 7 20.71 59.65 30.30
N HIS A 8 20.74 58.53 29.57
CA HIS A 8 21.30 57.19 29.88
C HIS A 8 20.37 56.24 30.67
N LYS A 9 20.22 54.95 30.32
CA LYS A 9 21.05 53.99 29.57
C LYS A 9 20.15 53.08 28.72
N ILE A 10 20.49 52.85 27.46
CA ILE A 10 20.06 51.62 26.76
C ILE A 10 21.30 50.72 26.73
N ASN A 11 21.26 49.66 27.54
CA ASN A 11 22.31 48.66 27.58
C ASN A 11 22.33 47.90 26.25
N ASN A 12 23.54 47.79 25.68
CA ASN A 12 23.97 46.67 24.85
C ASN A 12 23.41 45.35 25.37
N LEU A 13 22.78 44.55 24.51
CA LEU A 13 23.23 43.18 24.29
C LEU A 13 22.69 42.66 22.96
N SER A 14 23.62 42.44 22.05
CA SER A 14 23.46 41.86 20.74
C SER A 14 22.78 40.49 20.81
N SER A 15 21.63 40.30 20.17
CA SER A 15 21.10 38.98 19.83
C SER A 15 21.15 38.77 18.31
N LEU A 16 22.34 38.41 17.82
CA LEU A 16 22.47 37.76 16.53
C LEU A 16 21.93 36.33 16.66
N PHE A 17 20.64 36.15 16.37
CA PHE A 17 20.07 34.82 16.12
C PHE A 17 20.57 34.34 14.76
N LEU A 18 21.73 33.70 14.75
CA LEU A 18 22.23 32.94 13.60
C LEU A 18 21.40 31.63 13.54
N ALA A 19 20.31 31.63 12.79
CA ALA A 19 19.59 30.41 12.43
C ALA A 19 20.40 29.66 11.36
N THR A 20 21.38 28.87 11.79
CA THR A 20 22.00 27.86 10.93
C THR A 20 20.97 26.77 10.65
N LEU A 21 20.28 26.90 9.52
CA LEU A 21 19.55 25.82 8.87
C LEU A 21 20.54 24.70 8.54
N ILE A 22 20.63 23.72 9.44
CA ILE A 22 21.31 22.46 9.18
C ILE A 22 20.46 21.75 8.11
N PHE A 23 20.91 21.83 6.86
CA PHE A 23 20.46 20.94 5.79
C PHE A 23 20.90 19.52 6.16
N ILE A 24 20.04 18.80 6.87
CA ILE A 24 20.13 17.34 6.89
C ILE A 24 19.67 16.89 5.51
N PRO A 25 20.50 16.23 4.68
CA PRO A 25 20.00 15.62 3.46
C PRO A 25 19.06 14.50 3.90
N LEU A 26 17.76 14.68 3.66
CA LEU A 26 16.73 13.64 3.72
C LEU A 26 17.01 12.58 2.64
N ASN A 27 18.13 11.88 2.76
CA ASN A 27 18.40 10.66 2.02
C ASN A 27 18.22 9.50 2.98
N THR A 28 16.96 9.11 3.23
CA THR A 28 16.68 7.71 3.54
C THR A 28 15.21 7.40 3.36
N LEU A 29 14.96 6.50 2.40
CA LEU A 29 13.74 5.72 2.20
C LEU A 29 12.54 6.49 1.64
N SER A 30 12.64 6.87 0.37
CA SER A 30 11.49 6.70 -0.52
C SER A 30 11.18 5.20 -0.55
N ALA A 31 10.32 4.75 0.37
CA ALA A 31 9.55 3.54 0.16
C ALA A 31 8.79 3.79 -1.14
N ARG A 32 9.29 3.22 -2.24
CA ARG A 32 8.66 3.27 -3.55
C ARG A 32 7.38 2.46 -3.40
N ALA A 33 6.33 3.07 -2.88
CA ALA A 33 4.99 2.50 -2.87
C ALA A 33 4.66 2.25 -4.34
N GLU A 34 4.80 1.00 -4.78
CA GLU A 34 4.46 0.64 -6.14
C GLU A 34 2.99 1.01 -6.33
N LYS A 35 2.74 1.87 -7.31
CA LYS A 35 1.39 2.38 -7.59
C LYS A 35 0.46 1.19 -7.82
N LEU A 36 -0.70 1.20 -7.16
CA LEU A 36 -1.74 0.17 -7.36
C LEU A 36 -1.94 -0.11 -8.85
N ARG A 37 -1.97 -1.40 -9.22
CA ARG A 37 -2.18 -1.82 -10.60
C ARG A 37 -3.60 -2.33 -10.77
N CYS A 38 -4.38 -1.70 -11.66
CA CYS A 38 -5.79 -2.02 -11.84
C CYS A 38 -6.06 -2.82 -13.13
N PHE A 39 -6.96 -3.79 -13.01
CA PHE A 39 -7.47 -4.68 -14.04
C PHE A 39 -8.99 -4.80 -13.85
N VAL A 40 -9.77 -4.21 -14.75
CA VAL A 40 -11.23 -4.20 -14.66
C VAL A 40 -11.69 -3.54 -13.34
N ASP A 41 -12.40 -4.27 -12.49
CA ASP A 41 -12.92 -3.89 -11.19
C ASP A 41 -11.92 -4.13 -10.04
N ILE A 42 -10.77 -4.76 -10.31
CA ILE A 42 -9.78 -5.17 -9.31
C ILE A 42 -8.51 -4.32 -9.43
N CYS A 43 -8.09 -3.70 -8.34
CA CYS A 43 -6.76 -3.11 -8.22
C CYS A 43 -5.95 -3.90 -7.20
N ILE A 44 -4.73 -4.27 -7.56
CA ILE A 44 -3.81 -5.00 -6.70
C ILE A 44 -2.73 -4.06 -6.18
N ASP A 45 -2.30 -4.30 -4.95
CA ASP A 45 -1.10 -3.71 -4.37
C ASP A 45 0.09 -4.66 -4.62
N PRO A 46 0.97 -4.37 -5.60
CA PRO A 46 2.08 -5.26 -5.92
C PRO A 46 3.04 -5.48 -4.73
N SER A 47 3.19 -4.47 -3.88
CA SER A 47 4.06 -4.54 -2.70
C SER A 47 3.54 -5.47 -1.60
N SER A 48 2.26 -5.84 -1.67
CA SER A 48 1.62 -6.75 -0.73
C SER A 48 1.76 -8.23 -1.10
N VAL A 49 2.26 -8.53 -2.30
CA VAL A 49 2.29 -9.89 -2.85
C VAL A 49 3.31 -10.72 -2.08
N LYS A 50 2.86 -11.87 -1.58
CA LYS A 50 3.67 -12.82 -0.82
C LYS A 50 3.40 -14.24 -1.28
N LEU A 51 4.40 -15.11 -1.18
CA LEU A 51 4.22 -16.54 -1.42
C LEU A 51 3.92 -17.21 -0.09
N SER A 52 2.72 -17.75 0.07
CA SER A 52 2.31 -18.36 1.34
C SER A 52 1.42 -19.57 1.14
N LYS A 53 1.47 -20.51 2.09
CA LYS A 53 0.47 -21.57 2.17
C LYS A 53 -0.88 -20.95 2.51
N SER A 54 -1.91 -21.31 1.75
CA SER A 54 -3.27 -20.87 2.04
C SER A 54 -3.89 -21.73 3.14
N ASN A 55 -4.59 -21.08 4.06
CA ASN A 55 -5.31 -21.72 5.16
C ASN A 55 -6.81 -21.85 4.88
N PHE A 56 -7.26 -21.50 3.67
CA PHE A 56 -8.67 -21.56 3.29
C PHE A 56 -9.04 -22.91 2.66
N PRO A 57 -10.28 -23.40 2.86
CA PRO A 57 -10.75 -24.65 2.25
C PRO A 57 -10.51 -24.70 0.74
N GLY A 58 -10.19 -25.89 0.22
CA GLY A 58 -9.89 -26.08 -1.21
C GLY A 58 -8.56 -25.47 -1.67
N ALA A 59 -7.71 -24.99 -0.77
CA ALA A 59 -6.36 -24.57 -1.11
C ALA A 59 -5.51 -25.74 -1.64
N PRO A 60 -4.63 -25.49 -2.62
CA PRO A 60 -3.62 -26.48 -2.99
C PRO A 60 -2.64 -26.74 -1.83
N SER A 61 -1.98 -27.90 -1.85
CA SER A 61 -0.99 -28.29 -0.83
C SER A 61 0.29 -27.46 -0.86
N TYR A 62 0.52 -26.72 -1.95
CA TYR A 62 1.69 -25.87 -2.18
C TYR A 62 1.37 -24.38 -1.98
N PRO A 63 2.38 -23.53 -1.73
CA PRO A 63 2.19 -22.09 -1.60
C PRO A 63 1.60 -21.43 -2.85
N VAL A 64 0.71 -20.45 -2.65
CA VAL A 64 0.11 -19.60 -3.68
C VAL A 64 0.50 -18.14 -3.45
N ARG A 65 0.27 -17.28 -4.44
CA ARG A 65 0.49 -15.84 -4.26
C ARG A 65 -0.70 -15.24 -3.53
N THR A 66 -0.46 -14.72 -2.34
CA THR A 66 -1.42 -13.96 -1.56
C THR A 66 -1.14 -12.48 -1.73
N LEU A 67 -2.19 -11.69 -1.94
CA LEU A 67 -2.05 -10.25 -2.17
C LEU A 67 -3.24 -9.48 -1.61
N LEU A 68 -3.00 -8.22 -1.31
CA LEU A 68 -4.01 -7.24 -0.97
C LEU A 68 -4.33 -6.38 -2.18
N GLY A 69 -5.54 -5.84 -2.16
CA GLY A 69 -6.01 -4.94 -3.19
C GLY A 69 -7.35 -4.33 -2.84
N THR A 70 -8.02 -3.84 -3.86
CA THR A 70 -9.38 -3.35 -3.78
C THR A 70 -10.19 -3.91 -4.94
N GLN A 71 -11.45 -4.26 -4.70
CA GLN A 71 -12.39 -4.68 -5.73
C GLN A 71 -13.65 -3.81 -5.69
N GLN A 72 -14.11 -3.40 -6.86
CA GLN A 72 -15.37 -2.67 -7.03
C GLN A 72 -16.53 -3.67 -7.13
N PHE A 73 -17.43 -3.63 -6.18
CA PHE A 73 -18.67 -4.39 -6.15
C PHE A 73 -19.85 -3.43 -6.33
N SER A 74 -20.46 -3.42 -7.51
CA SER A 74 -21.58 -2.52 -7.86
C SER A 74 -21.29 -1.05 -7.47
N ASN A 75 -21.74 -0.64 -6.29
CA ASN A 75 -21.68 0.70 -5.73
C ASN A 75 -20.61 0.90 -4.64
N GLU A 76 -19.86 -0.13 -4.26
CA GLU A 76 -18.88 -0.08 -3.18
C GLU A 76 -17.50 -0.57 -3.61
N LYS A 77 -16.46 0.11 -3.11
CA LYS A 77 -15.08 -0.33 -3.28
C LYS A 77 -14.61 -0.93 -1.97
N MET A 78 -14.38 -2.24 -1.96
CA MET A 78 -13.93 -2.96 -0.78
C MET A 78 -12.44 -3.28 -0.86
N ARG A 79 -11.76 -3.28 0.28
CA ARG A 79 -10.45 -3.92 0.40
C ARG A 79 -10.63 -5.42 0.33
N VAL A 80 -9.73 -6.08 -0.37
CA VAL A 80 -9.81 -7.51 -0.60
C VAL A 80 -8.45 -8.15 -0.34
N GLN A 81 -8.46 -9.34 0.25
CA GLN A 81 -7.35 -10.26 0.14
C GLN A 81 -7.72 -11.31 -0.89
N MET A 82 -6.78 -11.53 -1.80
CA MET A 82 -6.92 -12.45 -2.91
C MET A 82 -5.81 -13.47 -2.88
N GLU A 83 -6.05 -14.59 -3.55
CA GLU A 83 -5.06 -15.62 -3.80
C GLU A 83 -5.04 -15.96 -5.29
N VAL A 84 -3.83 -16.12 -5.83
CA VAL A 84 -3.58 -16.51 -7.21
C VAL A 84 -2.75 -17.78 -7.25
N ASN A 85 -3.34 -18.83 -7.82
CA ASN A 85 -2.67 -20.08 -8.11
C ASN A 85 -2.02 -20.00 -9.49
N CYS A 86 -0.74 -19.63 -9.53
CA CYS A 86 0.01 -19.47 -10.78
C CYS A 86 0.23 -20.77 -11.56
N LYS A 87 0.14 -21.95 -10.91
CA LYS A 87 0.30 -23.24 -11.59
C LYS A 87 -0.94 -23.61 -12.41
N GLN A 88 -2.13 -23.34 -11.88
CA GLN A 88 -3.40 -23.71 -12.50
C GLN A 88 -4.12 -22.52 -13.16
N ARG A 89 -3.56 -21.29 -13.06
CA ARG A 89 -4.20 -20.03 -13.48
C ARG A 89 -5.56 -19.81 -12.83
N GLU A 90 -5.63 -20.04 -11.53
CA GLU A 90 -6.85 -19.81 -10.76
C GLU A 90 -6.71 -18.58 -9.88
N PHE A 91 -7.83 -17.95 -9.60
CA PHE A 91 -7.96 -16.77 -8.77
C PHE A 91 -9.13 -16.94 -7.80
N ARG A 92 -8.99 -16.39 -6.59
CA ARG A 92 -10.11 -16.24 -5.65
C ARG A 92 -9.93 -15.03 -4.75
N THR A 93 -11.05 -14.48 -4.29
CA THR A 93 -11.11 -13.52 -3.19
C THR A 93 -11.43 -14.28 -1.91
N VAL A 94 -10.58 -14.21 -0.90
CA VAL A 94 -10.73 -15.02 0.33
C VAL A 94 -11.36 -14.25 1.48
N ARG A 95 -11.13 -12.94 1.54
CA ARG A 95 -11.76 -12.05 2.53
C ARG A 95 -11.87 -10.64 2.01
N VAL A 96 -12.90 -9.94 2.49
CA VAL A 96 -13.20 -8.55 2.12
C VAL A 96 -13.36 -7.70 3.36
N SER A 97 -13.12 -6.40 3.22
CA SER A 97 -13.27 -5.42 4.30
C SER A 97 -13.68 -4.08 3.71
N GLN A 98 -14.70 -3.44 4.28
CA GLN A 98 -15.11 -2.09 3.89
C GLN A 98 -14.21 -1.00 4.51
N ASP A 99 -13.75 -1.21 5.73
CA ASP A 99 -12.96 -0.26 6.54
C ASP A 99 -11.45 -0.59 6.57
N GLY A 100 -11.06 -1.79 6.16
CA GLY A 100 -9.70 -2.31 6.23
C GLY A 100 -9.34 -2.95 7.58
N GLU A 101 -10.23 -2.90 8.57
CA GLU A 101 -10.02 -3.39 9.94
C GLU A 101 -10.83 -4.66 10.18
N ASN A 102 -12.12 -4.63 9.82
CA ASN A 102 -13.04 -5.74 10.00
C ASN A 102 -13.11 -6.57 8.72
N TRP A 103 -12.57 -7.79 8.79
CA TRP A 103 -12.51 -8.71 7.65
C TRP A 103 -13.60 -9.77 7.72
N SER A 104 -14.36 -9.89 6.64
CA SER A 104 -15.36 -10.94 6.45
C SER A 104 -14.84 -11.98 5.47
N ASN A 105 -15.08 -13.26 5.77
CA ASN A 105 -14.77 -14.34 4.83
C ASN A 105 -15.61 -14.16 3.56
N PHE A 106 -14.99 -14.33 2.40
CA PHE A 106 -15.62 -14.26 1.09
C PHE A 106 -15.62 -15.64 0.43
N ASP A 107 -16.46 -15.84 -0.58
CA ASP A 107 -16.59 -17.10 -1.32
C ASP A 107 -15.21 -17.65 -1.72
N PRO A 108 -14.70 -18.72 -1.07
CA PRO A 108 -13.33 -19.17 -1.23
C PRO A 108 -13.14 -20.07 -2.46
N ARG A 109 -14.13 -20.13 -3.37
CA ARG A 109 -14.06 -20.96 -4.57
C ARG A 109 -13.02 -20.41 -5.55
N TRP A 110 -12.18 -21.31 -6.05
CA TRP A 110 -11.27 -21.02 -7.14
C TRP A 110 -12.04 -20.79 -8.44
N THR A 111 -11.70 -19.70 -9.11
CA THR A 111 -12.17 -19.41 -10.46
C THR A 111 -11.00 -19.64 -11.42
N LEU A 112 -11.17 -20.57 -12.35
CA LEU A 112 -10.23 -20.75 -13.45
C LEU A 112 -10.30 -19.51 -14.37
N VAL A 113 -9.16 -18.88 -14.62
CA VAL A 113 -9.09 -17.65 -15.41
C VAL A 113 -8.70 -17.98 -16.85
N ASP A 114 -9.68 -17.88 -17.76
CA ASP A 114 -9.45 -18.01 -19.20
C ASP A 114 -8.42 -16.96 -19.67
N ARG A 115 -7.52 -17.38 -20.57
CA ARG A 115 -6.50 -16.52 -21.18
C ARG A 115 -7.08 -15.33 -21.95
N ASN A 116 -8.30 -15.47 -22.46
CA ASN A 116 -9.02 -14.43 -23.19
C ASN A 116 -9.92 -13.57 -22.29
N SER A 117 -10.02 -13.90 -21.00
CA SER A 117 -10.81 -13.11 -20.05
C SER A 117 -10.12 -11.78 -19.71
N SER A 118 -10.93 -10.83 -19.26
CA SER A 118 -10.44 -9.52 -18.79
C SER A 118 -9.52 -9.63 -17.57
N LEU A 119 -9.65 -10.69 -16.76
CA LEU A 119 -8.81 -11.01 -15.60
C LEU A 119 -7.50 -11.72 -15.96
N SER A 120 -7.34 -12.21 -17.20
CA SER A 120 -6.13 -12.92 -17.64
C SER A 120 -4.86 -12.13 -17.38
N ARG A 121 -4.88 -10.83 -17.71
CA ARG A 121 -3.75 -9.92 -17.50
C ARG A 121 -3.40 -9.71 -16.03
N MET A 122 -4.39 -9.78 -15.14
CA MET A 122 -4.17 -9.68 -13.69
C MET A 122 -3.41 -10.91 -13.18
N VAL A 123 -3.82 -12.11 -13.60
CA VAL A 123 -3.15 -13.37 -13.24
C VAL A 123 -1.72 -13.38 -13.79
N ASP A 124 -1.54 -13.04 -15.07
CA ASP A 124 -0.22 -12.98 -15.69
C ASP A 124 0.71 -12.01 -14.97
N TYR A 125 0.24 -10.79 -14.73
CA TYR A 125 1.00 -9.79 -14.01
C TYR A 125 1.35 -10.26 -12.60
N THR A 126 0.37 -10.74 -11.84
CA THR A 126 0.58 -11.20 -10.46
C THR A 126 1.60 -12.34 -10.41
N CYS A 127 1.57 -13.25 -11.39
CA CYS A 127 2.48 -14.39 -11.46
C CYS A 127 3.90 -14.03 -11.93
N GLN A 128 4.08 -12.88 -12.58
CA GLN A 128 5.38 -12.37 -13.02
C GLN A 128 6.09 -11.51 -11.97
N LEU A 129 5.37 -11.02 -10.95
CA LEU A 129 6.00 -10.23 -9.88
C LEU A 129 7.10 -11.03 -9.18
N THR A 130 8.21 -10.37 -8.85
CA THR A 130 9.20 -10.95 -7.94
C THR A 130 8.56 -11.04 -6.55
N VAL A 131 8.76 -12.16 -5.86
CA VAL A 131 8.23 -12.35 -4.50
C VAL A 131 9.40 -12.73 -3.62
N ASP A 132 9.57 -11.99 -2.53
CA ASP A 132 10.53 -12.36 -1.50
C ASP A 132 10.01 -13.61 -0.79
N SER A 133 10.87 -14.63 -0.71
CA SER A 133 10.58 -15.94 -0.11
C SER A 133 10.77 -15.96 1.40
#